data_AF-V7HXC9-F1
#
_entry.id   AF-V7HXC9-F1
#
_cell.length_a   1.000
_cell.length_b   1.000
_cell.length_c   1.000
_cell.angle_alpha   90.00
_cell.angle_beta   90.00
_cell.angle_gamma   90.00
#
_symmetry.space_group_name_H-M   'P 1'
#
loop_
_entity.id
_entity.type
_entity.pdbx_description
1 polymer ?
#
loop_
_entity_poly.entity_id
_entity_poly.type
_entity_poly.pdbx_seq_one_letter_code
_entity_poly.pdbx_strand_id
1 'polypeptide(L)'
;MVEIAFREVDEGVLEAANAMGASRWQVIYKVLVPESMPALVSGITVTTISLIGYTAMAGAIGAGGLGQLAYTDGFQSYNNAITMAATVAIVIIVMVFQFIGDRIVKSIDKR
;
A
#
# COMPACT_ATOMS: atom_id res chain seq x y z
N MET A 1 0.00 -10.32 -1.66
CA MET A 1 1.02 -9.26 -1.57
C MET A 1 2.28 -9.75 -0.85
N VAL A 2 2.19 -10.38 0.32
CA VAL A 2 3.36 -10.92 1.04
C VAL A 2 4.14 -11.98 0.23
N GLU A 3 3.44 -12.92 -0.45
CA GLU A 3 4.13 -13.93 -1.30
C GLU A 3 4.90 -13.29 -2.47
N ILE A 4 4.35 -12.23 -3.06
CA ILE A 4 4.99 -11.52 -4.19
C ILE A 4 6.25 -10.80 -3.71
N ALA A 5 6.21 -10.17 -2.53
CA ALA A 5 7.37 -9.52 -1.93
C ALA A 5 8.52 -10.50 -1.64
N PHE A 6 8.22 -11.76 -1.31
CA PHE A 6 9.25 -12.79 -1.16
C PHE A 6 9.76 -13.34 -2.50
N ARG A 7 8.94 -13.36 -3.55
CA ARG A 7 9.37 -13.74 -4.90
C ARG A 7 10.18 -12.66 -5.62
N GLU A 8 10.08 -11.41 -5.19
CA GLU A 8 10.92 -10.31 -5.71
C GLU A 8 12.37 -10.37 -5.18
N VAL A 9 12.65 -11.19 -4.15
CA VAL A 9 14.02 -11.44 -3.69
C VAL A 9 14.73 -12.31 -4.72
N ASP A 10 15.85 -11.82 -5.25
CA ASP A 10 16.65 -12.51 -6.27
C ASP A 10 17.11 -13.89 -5.77
N GLU A 11 16.86 -14.92 -6.57
CA GLU A 11 17.27 -16.30 -6.29
C GLU A 11 18.79 -16.39 -6.06
N GLY A 12 19.59 -15.54 -6.70
CA GLY A 12 21.04 -15.47 -6.52
C GLY A 12 21.47 -15.06 -5.10
N VAL A 13 20.68 -14.26 -4.39
CA VAL A 13 20.95 -13.86 -2.99
C VAL A 13 20.67 -15.04 -2.05
N LEU A 14 19.64 -15.83 -2.34
CA LEU A 14 19.30 -17.05 -1.61
C LEU A 14 20.34 -18.15 -1.84
N GLU A 15 20.82 -18.33 -3.08
CA GLU A 15 21.89 -19.27 -3.42
C GLU A 15 23.22 -18.89 -2.76
N ALA A 16 23.58 -17.60 -2.74
CA ALA A 16 24.77 -17.12 -2.04
C ALA A 16 24.72 -17.39 -0.53
N ALA A 17 23.57 -17.17 0.11
CA ALA A 17 23.38 -17.46 1.53
C ALA A 17 23.53 -18.96 1.84
N ASN A 18 23.01 -19.83 0.98
CA ASN A 18 23.18 -21.28 1.10
C ASN A 18 24.64 -21.71 0.86
N ALA A 19 25.32 -21.12 -0.12
CA ALA A 19 26.73 -21.40 -0.40
C ALA A 19 27.66 -20.98 0.76
N MET A 20 27.28 -19.96 1.53
CA MET A 20 27.96 -19.56 2.76
C MET A 20 27.66 -20.46 3.97
N GLY A 21 26.86 -21.52 3.81
CA GLY A 21 26.52 -22.47 4.88
C GLY A 21 25.51 -21.95 5.90
N ALA A 22 24.69 -20.95 5.53
CA ALA A 22 23.66 -20.43 6.41
C ALA A 22 22.58 -21.50 6.70
N SER A 23 22.21 -21.65 7.97
CA SER A 23 21.07 -22.51 8.34
C SER A 23 19.75 -21.90 7.84
N ARG A 24 18.71 -22.73 7.63
CA ARG A 24 17.39 -22.26 7.12
C ARG A 24 16.83 -21.06 7.90
N TRP A 25 17.00 -21.05 9.22
CA TRP A 25 16.56 -19.94 10.07
C TRP A 25 17.39 -18.67 9.88
N GLN A 26 18.68 -18.79 9.58
CA GLN A 26 19.52 -17.64 9.24
C GLN A 26 19.15 -17.07 7.87
N VAL A 27 18.85 -17.92 6.88
CA VAL A 27 18.37 -17.45 5.57
C VAL A 27 17.07 -16.66 5.71
N ILE A 28 16.08 -17.17 6.45
CA ILE A 28 14.80 -16.48 6.62
C ILE A 28 14.98 -15.12 7.33
N TYR A 29 15.58 -15.11 8.53
CA TYR A 29 15.61 -13.90 9.35
C TYR A 29 16.69 -12.89 8.95
N LYS A 30 17.83 -13.34 8.38
CA LYS A 30 18.95 -12.45 8.06
C LYS A 30 19.05 -12.08 6.59
N VAL A 31 18.37 -12.80 5.70
CA VAL A 31 18.48 -12.58 4.25
C VAL A 31 17.11 -12.26 3.66
N LEU A 32 16.16 -13.20 3.75
CA LEU A 32 14.85 -13.05 3.11
C LEU A 32 14.03 -11.87 3.69
N VAL A 33 13.96 -11.76 5.02
CA VAL A 33 13.20 -10.68 5.67
C VAL A 33 13.80 -9.30 5.34
N PRO A 34 15.10 -9.03 5.58
CA PRO A 34 15.69 -7.73 5.26
C PRO A 34 15.61 -7.36 3.77
N GLU A 35 15.85 -8.31 2.86
CA GLU A 35 15.83 -8.06 1.42
C GLU A 35 14.41 -7.82 0.88
N SER A 36 13.38 -8.46 1.46
CA SER A 36 11.98 -8.23 1.07
C SER A 36 11.34 -7.02 1.76
N MET A 37 12.00 -6.36 2.71
CA MET A 37 11.45 -5.21 3.45
C MET A 37 10.90 -4.10 2.53
N PRO A 38 11.60 -3.65 1.46
CA PRO A 38 11.07 -2.62 0.56
C PRO A 38 9.75 -3.06 -0.09
N ALA A 39 9.69 -4.30 -0.56
CA ALA A 39 8.51 -4.88 -1.20
C ALA A 39 7.33 -5.06 -0.23
N LEU A 40 7.62 -5.48 1.01
CA LEU A 40 6.60 -5.59 2.07
C LEU A 40 5.99 -4.23 2.41
N VAL A 41 6.82 -3.19 2.57
CA VAL A 41 6.36 -1.83 2.88
C VAL A 41 5.55 -1.24 1.72
N SER A 42 5.98 -1.49 0.48
CA SER A 42 5.19 -1.13 -0.71
C SER A 42 3.82 -1.82 -0.71
N GLY A 43 3.79 -3.12 -0.43
CA GLY A 43 2.55 -3.90 -0.32
C GLY A 43 1.61 -3.39 0.78
N ILE A 44 2.14 -2.98 1.93
CA ILE A 44 1.37 -2.36 3.01
C ILE A 44 0.78 -1.03 2.54
N THR A 45 1.58 -0.18 1.89
CA THR A 45 1.13 1.12 1.35
C THR A 45 -0.05 0.94 0.40
N VAL A 46 0.07 0.02 -0.56
CA VAL A 46 -1.01 -0.29 -1.52
C VAL A 46 -2.25 -0.82 -0.80
N THR A 47 -2.07 -1.67 0.21
CA THR A 47 -3.19 -2.19 1.02
C THR A 47 -3.91 -1.07 1.76
N THR A 48 -3.17 -0.14 2.39
CA THR A 48 -3.74 1.03 3.06
C THR A 48 -4.52 1.91 2.08
N ILE A 49 -3.97 2.18 0.91
CA ILE A 49 -4.66 2.95 -0.15
C ILE A 49 -5.95 2.23 -0.57
N SER A 50 -5.90 0.91 -0.74
CA SER A 50 -7.08 0.10 -1.10
C SER A 50 -8.16 0.19 -0.01
N LEU A 51 -7.77 0.16 1.26
CA LEU A 51 -8.69 0.32 2.39
C LEU A 51 -9.35 1.71 2.38
N ILE A 52 -8.60 2.78 2.08
CA ILE A 52 -9.19 4.13 1.92
C ILE A 52 -10.25 4.10 0.81
N GLY A 53 -9.96 3.48 -0.33
CA GLY A 53 -10.94 3.27 -1.41
C GLY A 53 -12.19 2.51 -0.95
N TYR A 54 -12.01 1.43 -0.19
CA TYR A 54 -13.14 0.67 0.37
C TYR A 54 -13.97 1.47 1.37
N THR A 55 -13.36 2.33 2.19
CA THR A 55 -14.11 3.23 3.09
C THR A 55 -14.94 4.25 2.31
N ALA A 56 -14.44 4.75 1.18
CA ALA A 56 -15.20 5.65 0.31
C ALA A 56 -16.41 4.94 -0.32
N MET A 57 -16.24 3.68 -0.77
CA MET A 57 -17.36 2.87 -1.25
C MET A 57 -18.37 2.53 -0.14
N ALA A 58 -17.88 2.19 1.05
CA ALA A 58 -18.72 1.94 2.23
C ALA A 58 -19.53 3.20 2.63
N GLY A 59 -18.97 4.38 2.37
CA GLY A 59 -19.67 5.66 2.48
C GLY A 59 -20.96 5.71 1.66
N ALA A 60 -21.07 5.02 0.52
CA ALA A 60 -22.32 4.98 -0.25
C ALA A 60 -23.43 4.16 0.44
N ILE A 61 -23.08 3.29 1.40
CA ILE A 61 -24.00 2.42 2.15
C ILE A 61 -24.25 2.96 3.57
N GLY A 62 -23.86 4.21 3.85
CA GLY A 62 -24.12 4.84 5.16
C GLY A 62 -23.04 4.62 6.21
N ALA A 63 -21.85 4.13 5.85
CA ALA A 63 -20.72 4.06 6.78
C ALA A 63 -20.15 5.43 7.19
N GLY A 64 -20.61 6.51 6.53
CA GLY A 64 -20.20 7.89 6.79
C GLY A 64 -18.92 8.31 6.05
N GLY A 65 -18.34 9.43 6.48
CA GLY A 65 -17.08 9.97 5.93
C GLY A 65 -17.22 10.69 4.58
N LEU A 66 -16.08 10.89 3.91
CA LEU A 66 -16.02 11.65 2.64
C LEU A 66 -16.78 10.95 1.50
N GLY A 67 -16.84 9.61 1.50
CA GLY A 67 -17.59 8.83 0.52
C GLY A 67 -19.10 9.05 0.62
N GLN A 68 -19.63 9.15 1.85
CA GLN A 68 -21.04 9.49 2.08
C GLN A 68 -21.36 10.88 1.54
N LEU A 69 -20.52 11.88 1.84
CA LEU A 69 -20.73 13.26 1.41
C LEU A 69 -20.67 13.40 -0.12
N ALA A 70 -19.73 12.69 -0.77
CA ALA A 70 -19.69 12.58 -2.22
C ALA A 70 -20.96 11.95 -2.80
N TYR A 71 -21.52 10.94 -2.11
CA TYR A 71 -22.66 10.16 -2.61
C TYR A 71 -24.01 10.85 -2.40
N THR A 72 -24.32 11.33 -1.19
CA THR A 72 -25.62 11.98 -0.92
C THR A 72 -25.67 13.42 -1.40
N ASP A 73 -24.69 14.22 -0.99
CA ASP A 73 -24.75 15.66 -1.18
C ASP A 73 -24.21 16.05 -2.56
N GLY A 74 -23.35 15.21 -3.13
CA GLY A 74 -22.88 15.31 -4.51
C GLY A 74 -23.78 14.55 -5.48
N PHE A 75 -23.62 13.23 -5.53
CA PHE A 75 -24.16 12.39 -6.60
C PHE A 75 -25.70 12.33 -6.59
N GLN A 76 -26.34 12.01 -5.46
CA GLN A 76 -27.81 11.93 -5.38
C GLN A 76 -28.48 13.29 -5.57
N SER A 77 -27.84 14.37 -5.12
CA SER A 77 -28.35 15.73 -5.28
C SER A 77 -28.06 16.33 -6.67
N TYR A 78 -27.47 15.57 -7.59
CA TYR A 78 -26.98 16.03 -8.90
C TYR A 78 -26.06 17.25 -8.82
N ASN A 79 -25.40 17.45 -7.68
CA ASN A 79 -24.50 18.56 -7.45
C ASN A 79 -23.07 18.13 -7.78
N ASN A 80 -22.73 18.25 -9.07
CA ASN A 80 -21.40 17.90 -9.57
C ASN A 80 -20.26 18.67 -8.90
N ALA A 81 -20.52 19.88 -8.36
CA ALA A 81 -19.49 20.63 -7.65
C ALA A 81 -19.07 19.93 -6.35
N ILE A 82 -20.04 19.42 -5.58
CA ILE A 82 -19.77 18.68 -4.33
C ILE A 82 -19.14 17.33 -4.63
N THR A 83 -19.66 16.59 -5.62
CA THR A 83 -19.07 15.32 -6.05
C THR A 83 -17.59 15.50 -6.41
N MET A 84 -17.28 16.50 -7.23
CA MET A 84 -15.92 16.75 -7.70
C MET A 84 -15.00 17.22 -6.56
N ALA A 85 -15.48 18.09 -5.67
CA ALA A 85 -14.72 18.51 -4.49
C ALA A 85 -14.38 17.32 -3.57
N ALA A 86 -15.35 16.43 -3.32
CA ALA A 86 -15.13 15.25 -2.48
C ALA A 86 -14.19 14.23 -3.14
N THR A 87 -14.31 14.01 -4.46
CA THR A 87 -13.36 13.16 -5.20
C THR A 87 -11.94 13.72 -5.14
N VAL A 88 -11.76 15.03 -5.37
CA VAL A 88 -10.44 15.68 -5.28
C VAL A 88 -9.87 15.55 -3.87
N ALA A 89 -10.68 15.72 -2.83
CA ALA A 89 -10.23 15.53 -1.45
C ALA A 89 -9.74 14.10 -1.18
N ILE A 90 -10.47 13.07 -1.65
CA ILE A 90 -10.04 11.67 -1.53
C ILE A 90 -8.73 11.42 -2.29
N VAL A 91 -8.61 11.95 -3.52
CA VAL A 91 -7.38 11.82 -4.33
C VAL A 91 -6.18 12.47 -3.63
N ILE A 92 -6.35 13.64 -3.03
CA ILE A 92 -5.29 14.30 -2.25
C ILE A 92 -4.86 13.42 -1.07
N ILE A 93 -5.80 12.85 -0.32
CA ILE A 93 -5.49 11.95 0.79
C ILE A 93 -4.70 10.75 0.29
N VAL A 94 -5.18 10.07 -0.77
CA VAL A 94 -4.49 8.93 -1.36
C VAL A 94 -3.07 9.31 -1.82
N MET A 95 -2.90 10.46 -2.47
CA MET A 95 -1.57 10.96 -2.88
C MET A 95 -0.65 11.20 -1.70
N VAL A 96 -1.15 11.74 -0.58
CA VAL A 96 -0.33 11.94 0.63
C VAL A 96 0.15 10.60 1.17
N PHE A 97 -0.75 9.61 1.28
CA PHE A 97 -0.37 8.27 1.74
C PHE A 97 0.60 7.58 0.77
N GLN A 98 0.40 7.73 -0.54
CA GLN A 98 1.28 7.18 -1.54
C GLN A 98 2.67 7.82 -1.49
N PHE A 99 2.74 9.14 -1.39
CA PHE A 99 4.01 9.86 -1.29
C PHE A 99 4.79 9.49 -0.03
N ILE A 100 4.10 9.31 1.10
CA ILE A 100 4.70 8.83 2.35
C ILE A 100 5.21 7.40 2.18
N GLY A 101 4.39 6.51 1.63
CA GLY A 101 4.77 5.11 1.38
C GLY A 101 5.98 5.00 0.46
N ASP A 102 5.97 5.71 -0.67
CA ASP A 102 7.08 5.75 -1.62
C ASP A 102 8.36 6.31 -1.00
N ARG A 103 8.25 7.34 -0.15
CA ARG A 103 9.38 7.89 0.62
C ARG A 103 9.97 6.88 1.58
N ILE A 104 9.13 6.12 2.29
CA ILE A 104 9.57 5.09 3.23
C ILE A 104 10.22 3.95 2.46
N VAL A 105 9.61 3.47 1.37
CA VAL A 105 10.18 2.41 0.51
C VAL A 105 11.56 2.85 0.00
N LYS A 106 11.69 4.06 -0.55
CA LYS A 106 12.99 4.60 -1.02
C LYS A 106 14.04 4.74 0.07
N SER A 107 13.63 4.95 1.32
CA SER A 107 14.59 5.03 2.44
C SER A 107 15.06 3.66 2.92
N ILE A 108 14.27 2.61 2.70
CA ILE A 108 14.55 1.23 3.10
C ILE A 108 15.25 0.48 1.98
N ASP A 109 14.95 0.82 0.73
CA ASP A 109 15.62 0.32 -0.45
C ASP A 109 17.08 0.78 -0.44
N LYS A 110 17.99 -0.14 -0.13
CA LYS A 110 19.45 0.07 -0.07
C LYS A 110 20.15 -0.30 -1.38
N ARG A 111 19.40 -0.45 -2.47
CA ARG A 111 19.94 -0.69 -3.80
C ARG A 111 20.71 0.51 -4.33
#